data_AF-A0A2G9NDR0-F1
#
_entry.id   AF-A0A2G9NDR0-F1
#
_cell.length_a   1.000
_cell.length_b   1.000
_cell.length_c   1.000
_cell.angle_alpha   90.00
_cell.angle_beta   90.00
_cell.angle_gamma   90.00
#
_symmetry.space_group_name_H-M   'P 1'
#
loop_
_entity.id
_entity.type
_entity.pdbx_description
1 polymer ?
#
loop_
_entity_poly.entity_id
_entity_poly.type
_entity_poly.pdbx_seq_one_letter_code
_entity_poly.pdbx_strand_id
1 'polypeptide(L)'
;MKRGKNFKFKYLTGTLFALIWITFIVILIMPQDKIISPTLSPASSYNPLYPIDCSSTNINQLWTQIFKSQTFTEGQTYTDDDINEKTGTCDQFLIYKTDDQGITYILSGKDSSYRYNLPNSVEEINDTYIEAMRVNITSYYITLINSYASQSIHSEYYHPWEALSIVSVGLGDRDPPLVPNDLASAHVYFFTYFNTIPELSSSDWTYQTTEYYTINSFNYVDESSQVLTEKEIYKGLSLETMQNQMGDILTYNQEIIDSSLVRIPGDCTPDWEFFDSCWGNNDKKTRTYIDHQYCDGNNYTYEINTSIDCDSDRNGFIGNVNEVHEENTNTKLKISTSGSVIIYDNITSSVYYYQRQNVSFVDENNEDLVAFEWDFGNDPLYLRNITIKKESSTANEGYIIVNGIDTTKTFYIDRLDTNSSGVCIKNAHINSISEISDGCSNSNEVYLSCPGSNLTFSCIIQNNNFQVSGLSNSAVLEFSPNDQGGCISQWQEGPWSLCENGNQTRTSIDLNACAPPRDESQLCTPYIATIVCQTNWTCSEFSPTLCPKNTTQYRTCIDTNSCGNLTNKPEETGICEYKSDKSWIYITIIIAFTALILIIIIIIIVLLNKTKEVKEEKFYY
;
A
#
# COMPACT_ATOMS: atom_id res chain seq x y z
N MET A 1 55.02 23.43 -39.81
CA MET A 1 55.89 23.46 -38.62
C MET A 1 54.99 23.49 -37.39
N LYS A 2 54.92 22.39 -36.63
CA LYS A 2 54.01 22.15 -35.48
C LYS A 2 54.66 22.61 -34.17
N ARG A 3 53.94 23.40 -33.36
CA ARG A 3 54.01 23.61 -31.88
C ARG A 3 53.30 24.95 -31.60
N GLY A 4 52.48 25.18 -30.60
CA GLY A 4 52.01 24.40 -29.45
C GLY A 4 51.25 25.40 -28.55
N LYS A 5 50.07 25.03 -28.05
CA LYS A 5 49.37 25.77 -26.99
C LYS A 5 48.51 24.79 -26.19
N ASN A 6 49.13 24.14 -25.20
CA ASN A 6 48.45 23.41 -24.13
C ASN A 6 49.24 23.65 -22.84
N PHE A 7 49.01 24.78 -22.17
CA PHE A 7 49.74 25.09 -20.93
C PHE A 7 48.96 25.87 -19.86
N LYS A 8 47.61 25.88 -19.87
CA LYS A 8 46.84 26.61 -18.85
C LYS A 8 45.81 25.82 -18.03
N PHE A 9 45.72 24.49 -18.17
CA PHE A 9 44.73 23.70 -17.42
C PHE A 9 45.26 23.05 -16.13
N LYS A 10 46.58 23.02 -15.88
CA LYS A 10 47.16 22.35 -14.70
C LYS A 10 47.22 23.18 -13.42
N TYR A 11 47.01 24.50 -13.50
CA TYR A 11 47.10 25.38 -12.32
C TYR A 11 45.77 25.59 -11.60
N LEU A 12 44.63 25.35 -12.27
CA LEU A 12 43.32 25.60 -11.67
C LEU A 12 42.87 24.48 -10.71
N THR A 13 43.32 23.24 -10.95
CA THR A 13 42.96 22.09 -10.10
C THR A 13 43.75 22.05 -8.79
N GLY A 14 44.98 22.56 -8.79
CA GLY A 14 45.82 22.60 -7.59
C GLY A 14 45.34 23.62 -6.55
N THR A 15 44.84 24.78 -6.99
CA THR A 15 44.32 25.81 -6.08
C THR A 15 43.00 25.42 -5.42
N LEU A 16 42.17 24.63 -6.11
CA LEU A 16 40.90 24.14 -5.55
C LEU A 16 41.16 23.10 -4.43
N PHE A 17 42.10 22.17 -4.65
CA PHE A 17 42.48 21.18 -3.65
C PHE A 17 43.11 21.80 -2.39
N ALA A 18 43.92 22.85 -2.56
CA ALA A 18 44.51 23.56 -1.43
C ALA A 18 43.47 24.30 -0.58
N LEU A 19 42.45 24.90 -1.20
CA LEU A 19 41.36 25.57 -0.49
C LEU A 19 40.46 24.59 0.29
N ILE A 20 40.20 23.40 -0.27
CA ILE A 20 39.47 22.33 0.42
C ILE A 20 40.28 21.81 1.61
N TRP A 21 41.60 21.67 1.48
CA TRP A 21 42.45 21.24 2.57
C TRP A 21 42.56 22.28 3.71
N ILE A 22 42.63 23.57 3.37
CA ILE A 22 42.72 24.64 4.37
C ILE A 22 41.38 24.80 5.11
N THR A 23 40.24 24.63 4.44
CA THR A 23 38.93 24.64 5.11
C THR A 23 38.76 23.45 6.05
N PHE A 24 39.26 22.26 5.67
CA PHE A 24 39.27 21.09 6.55
C PHE A 24 40.14 21.29 7.80
N ILE A 25 41.31 21.92 7.65
CA ILE A 25 42.19 22.25 8.78
C ILE A 25 41.59 23.32 9.69
N VAL A 26 40.89 24.33 9.15
CA VAL A 26 40.23 25.37 9.98
C VAL A 26 39.08 24.79 10.80
N ILE A 27 38.35 23.79 10.29
CA ILE A 27 37.31 23.07 11.04
C ILE A 27 37.93 22.25 12.18
N LEU A 28 39.13 21.71 12.01
CA LEU A 28 39.83 20.91 13.02
C LEU A 28 40.47 21.74 14.16
N ILE A 29 40.67 23.05 13.99
CA ILE A 29 41.41 23.89 14.96
C ILE A 29 40.52 24.95 15.64
N MET A 30 39.21 25.01 15.34
CA MET A 30 38.33 25.91 16.09
C MET A 30 38.18 25.44 17.55
N PRO A 31 38.55 26.27 18.55
CA PRO A 31 38.39 25.92 19.94
C PRO A 31 36.89 25.84 20.27
N GLN A 32 36.45 24.63 20.61
CA GLN A 32 35.12 24.39 21.16
C GLN A 32 35.09 25.01 22.56
N ASP A 33 34.36 26.11 22.74
CA ASP A 33 34.07 26.65 24.05
C ASP A 33 33.31 25.58 24.86
N LYS A 34 33.99 25.05 25.88
CA LYS A 34 33.44 24.08 26.83
C LYS A 34 32.30 24.75 27.62
N ILE A 35 31.07 24.49 27.21
CA ILE A 35 29.91 24.62 28.10
C ILE A 35 30.06 23.52 29.16
N ILE A 36 30.36 23.91 30.39
CA ILE A 36 30.44 23.00 31.54
C ILE A 36 29.00 22.56 31.86
N SER A 37 28.58 21.43 31.29
CA SER A 37 27.44 20.67 31.77
C SER A 37 27.83 19.91 33.05
N PRO A 38 26.89 19.62 33.97
CA PRO A 38 27.18 18.92 35.21
C PRO A 38 27.81 17.55 34.93
N THR A 39 28.97 17.28 35.51
CA THR A 39 29.63 15.98 35.39
C THR A 39 28.97 14.95 36.29
N LEU A 40 28.38 13.90 35.71
CA LEU A 40 28.03 12.68 36.42
C LEU A 40 29.30 11.85 36.71
N SER A 41 29.37 11.29 37.92
CA SER A 41 30.29 10.18 38.26
C SER A 41 30.22 9.05 37.21
N PRO A 42 31.36 8.43 36.83
CA PRO A 42 31.47 7.47 35.72
C PRO A 42 30.56 6.24 35.88
N ALA A 43 30.04 5.75 34.75
CA ALA A 43 28.98 4.73 34.63
C ALA A 43 29.35 3.32 35.15
N SER A 44 30.62 3.02 35.44
CA SER A 44 31.05 1.66 35.80
C SER A 44 30.64 1.18 37.21
N SER A 45 29.75 1.89 37.91
CA SER A 45 29.18 1.44 39.20
C SER A 45 27.81 2.05 39.52
N TYR A 46 27.08 2.52 38.51
CA TYR A 46 25.84 3.27 38.75
C TYR A 46 24.62 2.34 38.68
N ASN A 47 24.28 1.72 39.82
CA ASN A 47 23.08 0.90 40.00
C ASN A 47 22.17 1.58 41.03
N PRO A 48 21.26 2.49 40.60
CA PRO A 48 20.38 3.18 41.54
C PRO A 48 19.48 2.15 42.23
N LEU A 49 19.45 2.17 43.56
CA LEU A 49 18.64 1.22 44.33
C LEU A 49 17.18 1.62 44.26
N TYR A 50 16.34 0.74 43.70
CA TYR A 50 14.90 0.92 43.65
C TYR A 50 14.32 1.07 45.09
N PRO A 51 13.30 1.92 45.33
CA PRO A 51 12.84 2.24 46.68
C PRO A 51 12.27 1.00 47.39
N ILE A 52 12.78 0.70 48.58
CA ILE A 52 12.34 -0.43 49.41
C ILE A 52 10.92 -0.25 49.99
N ASP A 53 10.35 0.93 49.89
CA ASP A 53 8.95 1.22 50.16
C ASP A 53 8.54 2.47 49.39
N CYS A 54 7.24 2.76 49.35
CA CYS A 54 6.71 3.95 48.72
C CYS A 54 6.78 5.20 49.62
N SER A 55 7.62 5.21 50.66
CA SER A 55 7.80 6.41 51.46
C SER A 55 8.48 7.51 50.65
N SER A 56 8.03 8.74 50.85
CA SER A 56 8.66 9.93 50.26
C SER A 56 10.14 10.03 50.61
N THR A 57 10.61 9.42 51.72
CA THR A 57 12.04 9.40 52.07
C THR A 57 12.84 8.55 51.10
N ASN A 58 12.42 7.31 50.82
CA ASN A 58 13.15 6.39 49.95
C ASN A 58 13.08 6.82 48.47
N ILE A 59 11.94 7.33 48.03
CA ILE A 59 11.82 7.91 46.67
C ILE A 59 12.70 9.16 46.52
N ASN A 60 12.78 10.02 47.54
CA ASN A 60 13.69 11.17 47.51
C ASN A 60 15.18 10.76 47.55
N GLN A 61 15.52 9.63 48.17
CA GLN A 61 16.88 9.09 48.10
C GLN A 61 17.20 8.66 46.67
N LEU A 62 16.32 7.91 46.01
CA LEU A 62 16.48 7.55 44.59
C LEU A 62 16.60 8.80 43.71
N TRP A 63 15.71 9.78 43.90
CA TRP A 63 15.78 11.07 43.22
C TRP A 63 17.16 11.73 43.35
N THR A 64 17.71 11.73 44.56
CA THR A 64 19.00 12.36 44.84
C THR A 64 20.16 11.59 44.21
N GLN A 65 20.05 10.25 44.13
CA GLN A 65 21.01 9.42 43.41
C GLN A 65 21.01 9.73 41.91
N ILE A 66 19.84 9.94 41.31
CA ILE A 66 19.64 10.18 39.87
C ILE A 66 20.02 11.60 39.46
N PHE A 67 19.43 12.62 40.09
CA PHE A 67 19.61 14.01 39.64
C PHE A 67 20.73 14.78 40.34
N LYS A 68 21.52 14.13 41.21
CA LYS A 68 22.70 14.67 41.92
C LYS A 68 22.55 16.13 42.39
N SER A 69 21.92 16.29 43.56
CA SER A 69 21.93 17.50 44.41
C SER A 69 21.70 18.86 43.73
N GLN A 70 20.82 18.96 42.74
CA GLN A 70 20.35 20.28 42.29
C GLN A 70 19.35 20.85 43.29
N THR A 71 19.36 22.19 43.44
CA THR A 71 18.38 22.90 44.25
C THR A 71 17.07 22.99 43.49
N PHE A 72 16.15 22.06 43.76
CA PHE A 72 14.80 22.09 43.21
C PHE A 72 13.84 22.86 44.13
N THR A 73 12.84 23.52 43.55
CA THR A 73 11.68 24.00 44.31
C THR A 73 10.81 22.82 44.77
N GLU A 74 9.90 23.02 45.73
CA GLU A 74 8.98 21.98 46.22
C GLU A 74 8.24 21.32 45.04
N GLY A 75 8.46 20.02 44.87
CA GLY A 75 7.77 19.18 43.90
C GLY A 75 6.75 18.27 44.56
N GLN A 76 5.89 17.64 43.75
CA GLN A 76 4.91 16.68 44.23
C GLN A 76 5.43 15.25 44.03
N THR A 77 5.14 14.39 44.99
CA THR A 77 5.43 12.95 44.94
C THR A 77 4.10 12.23 44.99
N TYR A 78 3.81 11.43 43.98
CA TYR A 78 2.68 10.53 43.92
C TYR A 78 3.19 9.10 44.04
N THR A 79 2.52 8.34 44.89
CA THR A 79 2.88 6.96 45.18
C THR A 79 1.63 6.13 45.21
N ASP A 80 1.74 4.90 44.73
CA ASP A 80 0.83 3.88 45.22
C ASP A 80 1.31 3.49 46.60
N ASP A 81 0.43 3.38 47.59
CA ASP A 81 0.86 3.00 48.94
C ASP A 81 1.16 1.48 49.03
N ASP A 82 0.89 0.75 47.95
CA ASP A 82 1.11 -0.68 47.84
C ASP A 82 2.60 -1.01 47.68
N ILE A 83 3.07 -1.88 48.57
CA ILE A 83 4.37 -2.54 48.47
C ILE A 83 4.14 -3.79 47.64
N ASN A 84 4.97 -4.02 46.62
CA ASN A 84 4.94 -5.28 45.90
C ASN A 84 5.27 -6.40 46.92
N GLU A 85 4.27 -7.21 47.24
CA GLU A 85 4.34 -8.20 48.34
C GLU A 85 5.50 -9.20 48.18
N LYS A 86 6.03 -9.33 46.95
CA LYS A 86 7.05 -10.32 46.60
C LYS A 86 8.45 -9.75 46.65
N THR A 87 8.67 -8.56 46.10
CA THR A 87 9.97 -7.91 46.09
C THR A 87 10.21 -7.08 47.35
N GLY A 88 9.13 -6.69 48.05
CA GLY A 88 9.20 -5.85 49.24
C GLY A 88 9.66 -4.43 48.92
N THR A 89 9.36 -3.93 47.72
CA THR A 89 9.70 -2.60 47.21
C THR A 89 8.43 -1.83 46.86
N CYS A 90 8.58 -0.57 46.45
CA CYS A 90 7.45 0.25 46.01
C CYS A 90 6.83 -0.24 44.68
N ASP A 91 5.53 -0.57 44.65
CA ASP A 91 4.92 -1.09 43.41
C ASP A 91 5.00 -0.08 42.27
N GLN A 92 4.67 1.19 42.53
CA GLN A 92 4.81 2.27 41.55
C GLN A 92 4.90 3.67 42.19
N PHE A 93 5.68 4.55 41.56
CA PHE A 93 5.77 5.95 41.97
C PHE A 93 5.98 6.90 40.78
N LEU A 94 5.59 8.16 40.98
CA LEU A 94 5.87 9.29 40.11
C LEU A 94 6.20 10.52 40.95
N ILE A 95 7.39 11.07 40.79
CA ILE A 95 7.80 12.31 41.44
C ILE A 95 8.25 13.29 40.36
N TYR A 96 7.89 14.56 40.51
CA TYR A 96 8.47 15.62 39.69
C TYR A 96 8.89 16.80 40.56
N LYS A 97 9.93 17.52 40.13
CA LYS A 97 10.37 18.77 40.76
C LYS A 97 10.80 19.76 39.70
N THR A 98 10.59 21.04 39.95
CA THR A 98 10.97 22.11 39.03
C THR A 98 12.17 22.86 39.60
N ASP A 99 13.20 23.12 38.79
CA ASP A 99 14.33 23.95 39.20
C ASP A 99 13.97 25.45 39.19
N ASP A 100 14.92 26.28 39.61
CA ASP A 100 14.77 27.74 39.64
C ASP A 100 14.67 28.38 38.24
N GLN A 101 14.98 27.62 37.19
CA GLN A 101 14.86 28.04 35.79
C GLN A 101 13.52 27.65 35.16
N GLY A 102 12.62 27.02 35.92
CA GLY A 102 11.32 26.56 35.44
C GLY A 102 11.37 25.23 34.69
N ILE A 103 12.50 24.51 34.76
CA ILE A 103 12.65 23.22 34.08
C ILE A 103 12.18 22.13 35.03
N THR A 104 11.29 21.27 34.55
CA THR A 104 10.71 20.19 35.34
C THR A 104 11.45 18.88 35.11
N TYR A 105 11.77 18.21 36.19
CA TYR A 105 12.39 16.90 36.21
C TYR A 105 11.33 15.93 36.67
N ILE A 106 11.23 14.78 36.02
CA ILE A 106 10.26 13.75 36.34
C ILE A 106 11.00 12.45 36.55
N LEU A 107 10.63 11.70 37.57
CA LEU A 107 11.13 10.37 37.85
C LEU A 107 9.94 9.47 38.15
N SER A 108 9.82 8.38 37.40
CA SER A 108 8.84 7.34 37.64
C SER A 108 9.54 6.01 37.90
N GLY A 109 8.84 5.10 38.57
CA GLY A 109 9.25 3.71 38.64
C GLY A 109 8.06 2.79 38.81
N LYS A 110 8.23 1.54 38.37
CA LYS A 110 7.25 0.46 38.55
C LYS A 110 8.01 -0.83 38.82
N ASP A 111 7.61 -1.58 39.84
CA ASP A 111 8.11 -2.92 40.13
C ASP A 111 6.96 -3.91 40.05
N SER A 112 6.85 -4.61 38.93
CA SER A 112 5.73 -5.50 38.62
C SER A 112 6.16 -6.97 38.63
N SER A 113 5.28 -7.85 39.09
CA SER A 113 5.50 -9.31 39.04
C SER A 113 4.41 -9.99 38.23
N TYR A 114 4.76 -10.52 37.05
CA TYR A 114 3.82 -11.21 36.17
C TYR A 114 3.93 -12.72 36.32
N ARG A 115 2.79 -13.41 36.40
CA ARG A 115 2.73 -14.87 36.32
C ARG A 115 2.28 -15.30 34.93
N TYR A 116 3.19 -15.91 34.18
CA TYR A 116 2.87 -16.58 32.93
C TYR A 116 2.49 -18.03 33.21
N ASN A 117 1.23 -18.36 32.94
CA ASN A 117 0.77 -19.74 32.95
C ASN A 117 1.13 -20.37 31.60
N LEU A 118 2.33 -20.95 31.50
CA LEU A 118 2.69 -21.79 30.38
C LEU A 118 2.00 -23.17 30.53
N PRO A 119 1.77 -23.90 29.42
CA PRO A 119 1.03 -25.17 29.45
C PRO A 119 1.55 -26.21 30.45
N ASN A 120 2.81 -26.11 30.89
CA ASN A 120 3.45 -27.06 31.82
C ASN A 120 4.27 -26.39 32.95
N SER A 121 4.28 -25.06 33.06
CA SER A 121 5.01 -24.34 34.12
C SER A 121 4.32 -23.01 34.43
N VAL A 122 4.42 -22.56 35.69
CA VAL A 122 4.12 -21.17 36.04
C VAL A 122 5.46 -20.49 36.16
N GLU A 123 5.78 -19.63 35.20
CA GLU A 123 6.97 -18.78 35.26
C GLU A 123 6.57 -17.42 35.79
N GLU A 124 7.36 -16.93 36.73
CA GLU A 124 7.12 -15.67 37.41
C GLU A 124 8.27 -14.72 37.07
N ILE A 125 7.94 -13.64 36.36
CA ILE A 125 8.90 -12.65 35.90
C ILE A 125 8.69 -11.39 36.73
N ASN A 126 9.75 -10.97 37.44
CA ASN A 126 9.79 -9.70 38.15
C ASN A 126 10.48 -8.68 37.28
N ASP A 127 9.85 -7.52 37.17
CA ASP A 127 10.21 -6.53 36.18
C ASP A 127 10.18 -5.13 36.81
N THR A 128 11.36 -4.56 36.99
CA THR A 128 11.58 -3.31 37.72
C THR A 128 12.08 -2.23 36.76
N TYR A 129 11.36 -1.12 36.71
CA TYR A 129 11.59 -0.01 35.79
C TYR A 129 11.82 1.29 36.54
N ILE A 130 12.80 2.09 36.10
CA ILE A 130 13.01 3.46 36.58
C ILE A 130 13.21 4.37 35.37
N GLU A 131 12.37 5.39 35.22
CA GLU A 131 12.49 6.36 34.13
C GLU A 131 12.75 7.76 34.70
N ALA A 132 13.74 8.47 34.15
CA ALA A 132 14.10 9.81 34.59
C ALA A 132 14.14 10.77 33.39
N MET A 133 13.41 11.88 33.48
CA MET A 133 13.24 12.84 32.40
C MET A 133 13.50 14.26 32.89
N ARG A 134 13.96 15.12 31.97
CA ARG A 134 14.04 16.57 32.17
C ARG A 134 13.35 17.26 31.01
N VAL A 135 12.34 18.04 31.35
CA VAL A 135 11.37 18.60 30.41
C VAL A 135 11.06 20.06 30.76
N ASN A 136 11.01 20.92 29.75
CA ASN A 136 10.53 22.28 29.90
C ASN A 136 9.04 22.32 29.58
N ILE A 137 8.20 22.02 30.58
CA ILE A 137 6.73 21.95 30.44
C ILE A 137 6.05 23.16 31.08
N THR A 138 4.91 23.56 30.51
CA THR A 138 4.10 24.66 31.04
C THR A 138 3.34 24.23 32.30
N SER A 139 2.90 25.20 33.10
CA SER A 139 2.08 24.95 34.29
C SER A 139 0.75 24.21 34.00
N TYR A 140 0.24 24.32 32.77
CA TYR A 140 -0.91 23.56 32.31
C TYR A 140 -0.64 22.05 32.31
N TYR A 141 0.50 21.63 31.75
CA TYR A 141 0.88 20.21 31.74
C TYR A 141 1.20 19.67 33.13
N ILE A 142 1.77 20.49 34.03
CA ILE A 142 1.92 20.12 35.44
C ILE A 142 0.57 19.84 36.09
N THR A 143 -0.46 20.64 35.77
CA THR A 143 -1.83 20.42 36.26
C THR A 143 -2.42 19.12 35.70
N LEU A 144 -2.13 18.80 34.44
CA LEU A 144 -2.53 17.55 33.80
C LEU A 144 -1.85 16.34 34.47
N ILE A 145 -0.53 16.40 34.68
CA ILE A 145 0.23 15.38 35.41
C ILE A 145 -0.39 15.15 36.78
N ASN A 146 -0.71 16.22 37.52
CA ASN A 146 -1.34 16.11 38.84
C ASN A 146 -2.72 15.44 38.78
N SER A 147 -3.53 15.77 37.78
CA SER A 147 -4.85 15.16 37.58
C SER A 147 -4.76 13.67 37.22
N TYR A 148 -3.78 13.27 36.40
CA TYR A 148 -3.63 11.87 35.99
C TYR A 148 -2.89 11.03 37.01
N ALA A 149 -1.83 11.54 37.63
CA ALA A 149 -1.09 10.84 38.67
C ALA A 149 -2.01 10.48 39.85
N SER A 150 -2.91 11.38 40.23
CA SER A 150 -3.89 11.11 41.28
C SER A 150 -4.99 10.10 40.91
N GLN A 151 -5.22 9.84 39.61
CA GLN A 151 -6.24 8.89 39.13
C GLN A 151 -5.66 7.54 38.71
N SER A 152 -4.46 7.52 38.14
CA SER A 152 -3.92 6.39 37.37
C SER A 152 -2.98 5.52 38.21
N ILE A 153 -2.32 6.10 39.20
CA ILE A 153 -1.42 5.37 40.13
C ILE A 153 -2.19 4.40 41.05
N HIS A 154 -3.52 4.35 40.99
CA HIS A 154 -4.31 3.34 41.74
C HIS A 154 -4.96 2.30 40.82
N SER A 155 -4.62 2.30 39.53
CA SER A 155 -5.13 1.35 38.57
C SER A 155 -4.06 0.31 38.24
N GLU A 156 -4.32 -0.96 38.57
CA GLU A 156 -3.46 -2.11 38.20
C GLU A 156 -3.13 -2.16 36.70
N TYR A 157 -3.96 -1.55 35.85
CA TYR A 157 -3.84 -1.56 34.39
C TYR A 157 -3.17 -0.34 33.78
N TYR A 158 -2.93 0.73 34.53
CA TYR A 158 -2.35 1.95 33.98
C TYR A 158 -0.87 1.99 34.31
N HIS A 159 -0.04 2.16 33.30
CA HIS A 159 1.39 2.29 33.52
C HIS A 159 1.75 3.76 33.74
N PRO A 160 2.70 4.09 34.64
CA PRO A 160 3.18 5.47 34.83
C PRO A 160 3.64 6.15 33.54
N TRP A 161 4.13 5.38 32.55
CA TRP A 161 4.48 5.88 31.23
C TRP A 161 3.28 6.34 30.41
N GLU A 162 2.05 5.89 30.69
CA GLU A 162 0.85 6.38 30.01
C GLU A 162 0.53 7.81 30.45
N ALA A 163 0.69 8.14 31.74
CA ALA A 163 0.57 9.51 32.24
C ALA A 163 1.63 10.44 31.61
N LEU A 164 2.84 9.92 31.36
CA LEU A 164 3.90 10.61 30.62
C LEU A 164 3.61 10.68 29.12
N SER A 165 2.99 9.64 28.55
CA SER A 165 2.62 9.59 27.13
C SER A 165 1.53 10.60 26.79
N ILE A 166 0.59 10.84 27.72
CA ILE A 166 -0.47 11.86 27.61
C ILE A 166 0.13 13.29 27.64
N VAL A 167 1.29 13.48 28.27
CA VAL A 167 2.03 14.75 28.24
C VAL A 167 2.80 14.90 26.91
N SER A 168 3.21 13.80 26.29
CA SER A 168 3.90 13.81 24.99
C SER A 168 2.98 13.78 23.76
N VAL A 169 1.73 13.36 23.93
CA VAL A 169 0.74 13.20 22.87
C VAL A 169 -0.43 14.14 23.16
N GLY A 170 -0.51 15.23 22.41
CA GLY A 170 -1.78 15.90 22.18
C GLY A 170 -2.72 14.92 21.48
N LEU A 171 -3.57 14.28 22.29
CA LEU A 171 -4.48 13.17 22.00
C LEU A 171 -4.96 12.98 20.56
N GLY A 172 -4.83 11.74 20.07
CA GLY A 172 -5.68 11.11 19.06
C GLY A 172 -6.05 9.70 19.53
N ASP A 173 -7.34 9.38 19.48
CA ASP A 173 -7.99 8.09 19.79
C ASP A 173 -8.26 7.70 21.25
N ARG A 174 -9.16 8.46 21.88
CA ARG A 174 -10.37 7.98 22.58
C ARG A 174 -11.00 9.15 23.28
N ASP A 175 -12.24 9.51 22.92
CA ASP A 175 -13.04 10.58 23.55
C ASP A 175 -12.88 10.64 25.08
N PRO A 176 -12.22 11.68 25.64
CA PRO A 176 -12.60 12.24 26.92
C PRO A 176 -13.44 13.51 26.67
N PRO A 177 -14.44 13.81 27.51
CA PRO A 177 -15.23 15.01 27.30
C PRO A 177 -14.36 16.25 27.60
N LEU A 178 -14.20 17.09 26.57
CA LEU A 178 -13.78 18.50 26.62
C LEU A 178 -12.28 18.77 26.89
N VAL A 179 -11.48 18.79 25.82
CA VAL A 179 -10.22 19.58 25.78
C VAL A 179 -10.34 20.63 24.66
N PRO A 180 -10.08 21.94 24.93
CA PRO A 180 -10.12 22.99 23.90
C PRO A 180 -9.01 22.86 22.85
N ASN A 181 -9.33 23.17 21.59
CA ASN A 181 -8.48 23.06 20.38
C ASN A 181 -7.20 23.93 20.31
N ASP A 182 -6.70 24.51 21.41
CA ASP A 182 -5.61 25.51 21.40
C ASP A 182 -4.23 24.96 21.82
N LEU A 183 -3.90 23.71 21.48
CA LEU A 183 -2.61 23.09 21.84
C LEU A 183 -1.44 23.41 20.88
N ALA A 184 -1.68 24.15 19.80
CA ALA A 184 -0.65 24.47 18.79
C ALA A 184 0.41 25.50 19.22
N SER A 185 0.45 25.93 20.48
CA SER A 185 1.31 27.05 20.93
C SER A 185 2.22 26.75 22.14
N ALA A 186 2.27 25.51 22.64
CA ALA A 186 3.18 25.15 23.72
C ALA A 186 4.54 24.66 23.19
N HIS A 187 5.55 25.53 23.24
CA HIS A 187 6.94 25.16 22.97
C HIS A 187 7.50 24.36 24.15
N VAL A 188 7.53 23.03 24.04
CA VAL A 188 8.14 22.11 25.02
C VAL A 188 9.51 21.69 24.53
N TYR A 189 10.53 21.85 25.38
CA TYR A 189 11.92 21.42 25.08
C TYR A 189 12.31 20.29 26.03
N PHE A 190 12.82 19.19 25.48
CA PHE A 190 13.34 18.05 26.24
C PHE A 190 14.86 18.17 26.32
N PHE A 191 15.51 17.62 27.35
CA PHE A 191 16.97 17.47 27.40
C PHE A 191 17.32 16.27 28.27
N THR A 192 18.33 15.48 27.93
CA THR A 192 18.76 14.33 28.74
C THR A 192 20.07 14.58 29.47
N TYR A 193 20.28 13.84 30.57
CA TYR A 193 21.44 14.00 31.47
C TYR A 193 22.55 12.95 31.27
N PHE A 194 22.39 11.99 30.36
CA PHE A 194 23.39 10.94 30.14
C PHE A 194 24.26 11.29 28.94
N ASN A 195 25.38 11.96 29.22
CA ASN A 195 26.33 12.38 28.20
C ASN A 195 27.54 11.45 28.20
N THR A 196 27.40 10.28 27.57
CA THR A 196 28.46 9.52 26.86
C THR A 196 27.81 8.36 26.11
N ILE A 197 27.17 8.65 24.97
CA ILE A 197 26.94 7.61 23.96
C ILE A 197 28.21 7.62 23.08
N PRO A 198 28.78 6.46 22.69
CA PRO A 198 29.72 6.43 21.56
C PRO A 198 29.06 7.11 20.36
N GLU A 199 29.81 7.72 19.43
CA GLU A 199 29.20 8.26 18.20
C GLU A 199 28.46 7.12 17.46
N LEU A 200 27.15 7.02 17.65
CA LEU A 200 26.29 6.08 16.95
C LEU A 200 26.02 6.64 15.55
N SER A 201 26.16 5.79 14.55
CA SER A 201 25.86 6.14 13.17
C SER A 201 24.35 6.03 12.92
N SER A 202 23.83 6.72 11.92
CA SER A 202 22.39 6.64 11.58
C SER A 202 21.94 5.22 11.18
N SER A 203 22.86 4.31 10.87
CA SER A 203 22.54 2.90 10.58
C SER A 203 22.28 2.05 11.82
N ASP A 204 22.59 2.56 13.01
CA ASP A 204 22.45 1.80 14.26
C ASP A 204 21.01 1.86 14.81
N TRP A 205 20.16 2.76 14.30
CA TRP A 205 18.78 2.97 14.77
C TRP A 205 17.74 2.13 14.01
N THR A 206 16.77 1.57 14.75
CA THR A 206 15.54 0.98 14.19
C THR A 206 14.38 1.98 14.25
N TYR A 207 13.70 2.14 13.13
CA TYR A 207 12.64 3.11 12.94
C TYR A 207 11.28 2.43 12.91
N GLN A 208 10.33 2.94 13.69
CA GLN A 208 8.92 2.58 13.55
C GLN A 208 8.12 3.85 13.28
N THR A 209 7.67 3.99 12.04
CA THR A 209 6.91 5.16 11.58
C THR A 209 5.43 4.81 11.54
N THR A 210 4.62 5.62 12.22
CA THR A 210 3.16 5.67 12.06
C THR A 210 2.78 6.94 11.32
N GLU A 211 1.50 7.13 10.96
CA GLU A 211 1.05 8.36 10.28
C GLU A 211 1.19 9.62 11.15
N TYR A 212 1.36 9.49 12.46
CA TYR A 212 1.43 10.62 13.40
C TYR A 212 2.79 10.85 14.04
N TYR A 213 3.68 9.86 14.05
CA TYR A 213 5.00 9.98 14.66
C TYR A 213 5.96 8.89 14.19
N THR A 214 7.26 9.15 14.32
CA THR A 214 8.32 8.14 14.17
C THR A 214 8.99 7.91 15.53
N ILE A 215 8.97 6.66 15.97
CA ILE A 215 9.75 6.20 17.13
C ILE A 215 11.11 5.74 16.61
N ASN A 216 12.16 6.39 17.11
CA ASN A 216 13.53 5.93 16.97
C ASN A 216 13.83 5.03 18.16
N SER A 217 14.19 3.78 17.89
CA SER A 217 14.60 2.82 18.91
C SER A 217 16.02 2.36 18.63
N PHE A 218 16.86 2.33 19.65
CA PHE A 218 18.18 1.72 19.60
C PHE A 218 18.23 0.61 20.65
N ASN A 219 18.52 -0.61 20.21
CA ASN A 219 18.76 -1.76 21.10
C ASN A 219 20.27 -1.96 21.20
N TYR A 220 20.87 -1.56 22.32
CA TYR A 220 22.23 -1.95 22.64
C TYR A 220 22.20 -3.30 23.37
N VAL A 221 22.80 -4.32 22.78
CA VAL A 221 23.04 -5.61 23.45
C VAL A 221 24.55 -5.72 23.67
N ASP A 222 25.00 -5.64 24.92
CA ASP A 222 26.39 -5.93 25.24
C ASP A 222 26.63 -7.43 25.11
N GLU A 223 27.22 -7.85 23.99
CA GLU A 223 27.56 -9.26 23.73
C GLU A 223 28.65 -9.81 24.67
N SER A 224 29.26 -8.99 25.54
CA SER A 224 30.40 -9.39 26.37
C SER A 224 30.07 -9.92 27.77
N SER A 225 28.82 -9.82 28.24
CA SER A 225 28.40 -10.32 29.56
C SER A 225 27.45 -11.51 29.46
N GLN A 226 27.95 -12.72 29.72
CA GLN A 226 27.12 -13.95 29.75
C GLN A 226 26.16 -14.06 30.95
N VAL A 227 25.94 -13.01 31.75
CA VAL A 227 25.00 -13.02 32.89
C VAL A 227 24.48 -11.58 33.10
N LEU A 228 23.16 -11.42 33.10
CA LEU A 228 22.37 -10.17 33.17
C LEU A 228 22.34 -9.38 31.85
N THR A 229 21.25 -9.50 31.09
CA THR A 229 20.92 -8.59 29.98
C THR A 229 20.41 -7.27 30.54
N GLU A 230 21.30 -6.29 30.66
CA GLU A 230 20.89 -4.88 30.79
C GLU A 230 20.38 -4.43 29.41
N LYS A 231 19.08 -4.11 29.31
CA LYS A 231 18.43 -3.73 28.05
C LYS A 231 18.13 -2.25 28.08
N GLU A 232 19.08 -1.42 27.70
CA GLU A 232 18.82 0.01 27.55
C GLU A 232 18.00 0.25 26.27
N ILE A 233 16.74 0.69 26.44
CA ILE A 233 15.86 1.06 25.32
C ILE A 233 15.84 2.58 25.23
N TYR A 234 16.46 3.13 24.18
CA TYR A 234 16.40 4.56 23.89
C TYR A 234 15.18 4.82 23.02
N LYS A 235 14.28 5.70 23.45
CA LYS A 235 13.09 6.12 22.67
C LYS A 235 13.23 7.59 22.32
N GLY A 236 13.18 7.92 21.03
CA GLY A 236 13.16 9.31 20.55
C GLY A 236 12.04 9.56 19.56
N LEU A 237 11.47 10.77 19.55
CA LEU A 237 10.52 11.23 18.54
C LEU A 237 11.30 11.89 17.38
N SER A 238 10.99 11.55 16.13
CA SER A 238 11.63 12.17 14.95
C SER A 238 10.99 13.52 14.55
N LEU A 239 11.81 14.35 13.90
CA LEU A 239 11.75 15.82 13.82
C LEU A 239 10.85 16.40 12.72
N GLU A 240 10.09 15.60 11.96
CA GLU A 240 9.45 16.13 10.75
C GLU A 240 8.21 17.00 11.02
N THR A 241 7.71 17.07 12.27
CA THR A 241 6.56 17.92 12.64
C THR A 241 6.88 19.06 13.60
N MET A 242 8.12 19.22 14.10
CA MET A 242 8.46 20.31 15.04
C MET A 242 9.83 20.93 14.77
N GLN A 243 9.85 22.05 14.05
CA GLN A 243 11.08 22.79 13.81
C GLN A 243 11.58 23.51 15.08
N ASN A 244 12.77 23.07 15.50
CA ASN A 244 13.80 23.69 16.36
C ASN A 244 13.89 23.26 17.85
N GLN A 245 15.05 22.64 18.13
CA GLN A 245 15.73 22.32 19.41
C GLN A 245 15.31 21.03 20.13
N MET A 246 16.24 20.07 20.09
CA MET A 246 16.11 18.65 20.45
C MET A 246 16.20 18.38 21.96
N GLY A 247 15.53 17.29 22.38
CA GLY A 247 15.93 16.50 23.53
C GLY A 247 15.64 15.03 23.31
N ASP A 248 16.56 14.18 23.73
CA ASP A 248 16.37 12.74 23.77
C ASP A 248 15.42 12.34 24.93
N ILE A 249 14.91 11.12 24.97
CA ILE A 249 14.35 10.51 26.18
C ILE A 249 15.22 9.31 26.50
N LEU A 250 15.78 9.28 27.71
CA LEU A 250 16.55 8.14 28.21
C LEU A 250 15.64 7.31 29.12
N THR A 251 15.31 6.10 28.67
CA THR A 251 14.61 5.10 29.47
C THR A 251 15.63 4.07 29.94
N TYR A 252 15.78 3.91 31.26
CA TYR A 252 16.63 2.86 31.84
C TYR A 252 15.75 1.65 32.17
N ASN A 253 15.84 0.60 31.36
CA ASN A 253 15.15 -0.65 31.60
C ASN A 253 16.15 -1.71 32.07
N GLN A 254 15.97 -2.23 33.27
CA GLN A 254 16.74 -3.36 33.75
C GLN A 254 15.82 -4.60 33.77
N GLU A 255 15.77 -5.30 32.64
CA GLU A 255 14.98 -6.52 32.48
C GLU A 255 15.81 -7.72 32.99
N ILE A 256 15.63 -8.11 34.26
CA ILE A 256 16.32 -9.31 34.81
C ILE A 256 15.57 -10.56 34.34
N ILE A 257 15.89 -11.01 33.13
CA ILE A 257 15.43 -12.31 32.61
C ILE A 257 16.42 -13.37 33.08
N ASP A 258 15.97 -14.30 33.94
CA ASP A 258 16.74 -15.51 34.27
C ASP A 258 16.75 -16.44 33.03
N SER A 259 17.72 -16.24 32.15
CA SER A 259 17.84 -16.93 30.85
C SER A 259 18.36 -18.37 30.96
N SER A 260 18.44 -18.94 32.16
CA SER A 260 19.06 -20.26 32.39
C SER A 260 18.26 -21.47 31.88
N LEU A 261 17.11 -21.29 31.21
CA LEU A 261 16.20 -22.39 30.83
C LEU A 261 15.87 -22.58 29.34
N VAL A 262 16.29 -21.71 28.41
CA VAL A 262 15.95 -21.91 26.98
C VAL A 262 16.99 -22.81 26.29
N ARG A 263 16.80 -24.13 26.37
CA ARG A 263 17.53 -25.09 25.53
C ARG A 263 16.88 -25.14 24.15
N ILE A 264 17.57 -24.64 23.13
CA ILE A 264 17.24 -24.91 21.73
C ILE A 264 17.40 -26.43 21.49
N PRO A 265 16.32 -27.17 21.17
CA PRO A 265 16.43 -28.60 20.86
C PRO A 265 17.22 -28.77 19.57
N GLY A 266 18.20 -29.67 19.57
CA GLY A 266 19.12 -29.89 18.44
C GLY A 266 18.52 -30.45 17.14
N ASP A 267 17.20 -30.53 17.00
CA ASP A 267 16.50 -31.06 15.81
C ASP A 267 15.13 -30.35 15.64
N CYS A 268 15.14 -29.04 15.36
CA CYS A 268 13.91 -28.28 15.14
C CYS A 268 13.50 -28.33 13.65
N THR A 269 12.24 -28.69 13.35
CA THR A 269 11.69 -28.65 11.98
C THR A 269 10.74 -27.46 11.89
N PRO A 270 11.01 -26.46 11.02
CA PRO A 270 10.16 -25.27 10.95
C PRO A 270 8.71 -25.60 10.60
N ASP A 271 7.76 -24.97 11.29
CA ASP A 271 6.32 -25.05 11.04
C ASP A 271 5.83 -23.70 10.54
N TRP A 272 5.99 -23.50 9.22
CA TRP A 272 5.68 -22.22 8.57
C TRP A 272 4.19 -22.07 8.32
N GLU A 273 3.58 -21.08 8.96
CA GLU A 273 2.31 -20.49 8.54
C GLU A 273 2.58 -19.19 7.79
N PHE A 274 1.69 -18.80 6.87
CA PHE A 274 1.77 -17.49 6.23
C PHE A 274 0.48 -16.72 6.40
N PHE A 275 0.58 -15.41 6.47
CA PHE A 275 -0.55 -14.50 6.36
C PHE A 275 -0.23 -13.41 5.33
N ASP A 276 -1.25 -13.04 4.56
CA ASP A 276 -1.18 -11.92 3.64
C ASP A 276 -1.67 -10.68 4.35
N SER A 277 -0.89 -9.61 4.25
CA SER A 277 -1.16 -8.36 4.93
C SER A 277 -1.04 -7.21 3.92
N CYS A 278 -1.97 -6.26 3.98
CA CYS A 278 -1.99 -5.06 3.14
C CYS A 278 -1.42 -3.91 3.94
N TRP A 279 -0.10 -3.88 4.11
CA TRP A 279 0.58 -2.87 4.91
C TRP A 279 1.63 -2.17 4.05
N GLY A 280 1.65 -0.84 4.13
CA GLY A 280 2.62 0.03 3.47
C GLY A 280 2.05 0.82 2.29
N ASN A 281 2.70 1.94 1.97
CA ASN A 281 2.16 3.02 1.13
C ASN A 281 2.08 2.71 -0.38
N ASN A 282 2.24 1.44 -0.80
CA ASN A 282 2.40 1.09 -2.21
C ASN A 282 1.28 0.18 -2.74
N ASP A 283 0.23 -0.07 -1.97
CA ASP A 283 -0.89 -0.94 -2.37
C ASP A 283 -0.45 -2.32 -2.86
N LYS A 284 0.56 -2.89 -2.20
CA LYS A 284 1.07 -4.24 -2.45
C LYS A 284 0.84 -5.09 -1.21
N LYS A 285 0.41 -6.33 -1.41
CA LYS A 285 0.35 -7.33 -0.33
C LYS A 285 1.76 -7.76 0.04
N THR A 286 2.06 -7.69 1.33
CA THR A 286 3.22 -8.34 1.92
C THR A 286 2.78 -9.69 2.47
N ARG A 287 3.46 -10.76 2.07
CA ARG A 287 3.25 -12.08 2.64
C ARG A 287 4.30 -12.33 3.70
N THR A 288 3.86 -12.50 4.94
CA THR A 288 4.74 -12.78 6.07
C THR A 288 4.61 -14.25 6.44
N TYR A 289 5.73 -14.95 6.52
CA TYR A 289 5.83 -16.33 6.99
C TYR A 289 6.25 -16.31 8.45
N ILE A 290 5.54 -17.04 9.32
CA ILE A 290 5.86 -17.23 10.74
C ILE A 290 6.22 -18.69 10.98
N ASP A 291 7.36 -18.96 11.61
CA ASP A 291 7.70 -20.29 12.13
C ASP A 291 7.26 -20.41 13.59
N HIS A 292 6.22 -21.20 13.85
CA HIS A 292 5.68 -21.42 15.20
C HIS A 292 6.63 -22.23 16.10
N GLN A 293 7.64 -22.89 15.55
CA GLN A 293 8.60 -23.67 16.33
C GLN A 293 9.88 -22.90 16.66
N TYR A 294 10.02 -21.65 16.20
CA TYR A 294 11.16 -20.77 16.50
C TYR A 294 12.51 -21.43 16.17
N CYS A 295 12.58 -22.20 15.08
CA CYS A 295 13.74 -23.04 14.79
C CYS A 295 14.99 -22.26 14.39
N ASP A 296 14.86 -21.00 13.95
CA ASP A 296 15.97 -20.20 13.41
C ASP A 296 16.63 -19.25 14.43
N GLY A 297 16.38 -19.49 15.72
CA GLY A 297 17.15 -18.91 16.83
C GLY A 297 17.04 -17.41 17.07
N ASN A 298 16.68 -16.58 16.08
CA ASN A 298 16.50 -15.13 16.18
C ASN A 298 15.57 -14.49 15.12
N ASN A 299 15.21 -15.19 14.02
CA ASN A 299 14.29 -14.69 12.99
C ASN A 299 13.12 -15.66 12.78
N TYR A 300 12.03 -15.45 13.53
CA TYR A 300 10.80 -16.25 13.39
C TYR A 300 9.87 -15.75 12.29
N THR A 301 10.21 -14.63 11.64
CA THR A 301 9.47 -14.05 10.53
C THR A 301 10.35 -13.79 9.31
N TYR A 302 9.78 -14.01 8.12
CA TYR A 302 10.36 -13.58 6.85
C TYR A 302 9.25 -13.00 5.96
N GLU A 303 9.51 -11.84 5.37
CA GLU A 303 8.56 -11.11 4.52
C GLU A 303 8.93 -11.19 3.05
N ILE A 304 7.94 -11.47 2.21
CA ILE A 304 8.04 -11.39 0.75
C ILE A 304 7.03 -10.38 0.25
N ASN A 305 7.50 -9.35 -0.44
CA ASN A 305 6.63 -8.50 -1.25
C ASN A 305 6.02 -9.35 -2.36
N THR A 306 4.71 -9.49 -2.36
CA THR A 306 4.00 -10.19 -3.43
C THR A 306 3.72 -9.23 -4.58
N SER A 307 3.49 -9.77 -5.78
CA SER A 307 3.00 -8.98 -6.91
C SER A 307 1.50 -8.66 -6.82
N ILE A 308 0.82 -9.10 -5.75
CA ILE A 308 -0.63 -8.96 -5.60
C ILE A 308 -0.92 -7.58 -5.03
N ASP A 309 -1.75 -6.83 -5.72
CA ASP A 309 -2.18 -5.52 -5.26
C ASP A 309 -3.28 -5.60 -4.19
N CYS A 310 -3.35 -4.57 -3.34
CA CYS A 310 -4.49 -4.31 -2.49
C CYS A 310 -4.53 -2.87 -2.01
N ASP A 311 -5.73 -2.37 -1.72
CA ASP A 311 -5.97 -1.05 -1.15
C ASP A 311 -5.53 -1.04 0.32
N SER A 312 -4.30 -0.61 0.56
CA SER A 312 -3.60 -0.73 1.84
C SER A 312 -4.05 0.30 2.87
N ASP A 313 -4.39 1.50 2.41
CA ASP A 313 -4.88 2.60 3.22
C ASP A 313 -6.42 2.70 3.21
N ARG A 314 -7.11 1.79 2.50
CA ARG A 314 -8.58 1.71 2.39
C ARG A 314 -9.20 2.98 1.81
N ASN A 315 -8.45 3.72 1.01
CA ASN A 315 -8.91 4.97 0.42
C ASN A 315 -9.89 4.75 -0.75
N GLY A 316 -10.06 3.50 -1.21
CA GLY A 316 -10.90 3.12 -2.34
C GLY A 316 -10.14 3.03 -3.67
N PHE A 317 -8.82 3.19 -3.67
CA PHE A 317 -7.95 3.13 -4.83
C PHE A 317 -6.89 2.05 -4.65
N ILE A 318 -6.44 1.51 -5.78
CA ILE A 318 -5.21 0.71 -5.82
C ILE A 318 -4.25 1.42 -6.76
N GLY A 319 -3.18 1.95 -6.19
CA GLY A 319 -2.16 2.71 -6.88
C GLY A 319 -2.40 4.23 -6.84
N ASN A 320 -1.64 4.94 -7.66
CA ASN A 320 -1.65 6.39 -7.73
C ASN A 320 -2.13 6.90 -9.09
N VAL A 321 -2.60 8.16 -9.16
CA VAL A 321 -2.93 8.82 -10.44
C VAL A 321 -1.71 8.83 -11.37
N ASN A 322 -0.52 9.05 -10.83
CA ASN A 322 0.73 9.01 -11.59
C ASN A 322 1.11 7.62 -12.14
N GLU A 323 0.39 6.56 -11.72
CA GLU A 323 0.56 5.20 -12.23
C GLU A 323 -0.44 4.84 -13.33
N VAL A 324 -1.39 5.74 -13.65
CA VAL A 324 -2.24 5.61 -14.84
C VAL A 324 -1.34 5.72 -16.08
N HIS A 325 -1.50 4.80 -17.02
CA HIS A 325 -0.70 4.83 -18.24
C HIS A 325 -1.27 5.82 -19.24
N GLU A 326 -0.55 6.91 -19.49
CA GLU A 326 -1.01 8.03 -20.31
C GLU A 326 -0.21 8.17 -21.62
N GLU A 327 -0.89 8.53 -22.71
CA GLU A 327 -0.26 8.89 -23.98
C GLU A 327 -0.88 10.18 -24.53
N ASN A 328 -0.04 11.19 -24.79
CA ASN A 328 -0.41 12.53 -25.27
C ASN A 328 -1.36 13.32 -24.36
N THR A 329 -1.41 13.03 -23.06
CA THR A 329 -2.20 13.78 -22.08
C THR A 329 -1.47 13.79 -20.73
N ASN A 330 -1.89 14.67 -19.82
CA ASN A 330 -1.48 14.69 -18.42
C ASN A 330 -2.76 14.63 -17.58
N THR A 331 -3.13 13.43 -17.11
CA THR A 331 -4.43 13.22 -16.49
C THR A 331 -4.41 13.50 -15.00
N LYS A 332 -5.52 14.07 -14.52
CA LYS A 332 -5.83 14.24 -13.11
C LYS A 332 -7.10 13.50 -12.78
N LEU A 333 -7.24 13.04 -11.54
CA LEU A 333 -8.46 12.39 -11.09
C LEU A 333 -9.39 13.41 -10.44
N LYS A 334 -10.61 13.51 -10.92
CA LYS A 334 -11.67 14.36 -10.38
C LYS A 334 -12.77 13.49 -9.78
N ILE A 335 -13.14 13.77 -8.54
CA ILE A 335 -14.22 13.05 -7.84
C ILE A 335 -15.27 14.06 -7.42
N SER A 336 -16.51 13.83 -7.86
CA SER A 336 -17.65 14.65 -7.51
C SER A 336 -18.49 13.94 -6.44
N THR A 337 -18.44 14.43 -5.21
CA THR A 337 -19.30 14.00 -4.09
C THR A 337 -20.48 14.97 -3.95
N SER A 338 -21.53 14.62 -3.19
CA SER A 338 -22.78 15.38 -3.06
C SER A 338 -22.61 16.84 -2.61
N GLY A 339 -22.21 17.72 -3.54
CA GLY A 339 -21.97 19.15 -3.33
C GLY A 339 -20.49 19.57 -3.32
N SER A 340 -19.52 18.68 -3.58
CA SER A 340 -18.09 19.04 -3.65
C SER A 340 -17.40 18.34 -4.81
N VAL A 341 -16.50 19.06 -5.47
CA VAL A 341 -15.63 18.52 -6.53
C VAL A 341 -14.20 18.63 -6.03
N ILE A 342 -13.51 17.49 -5.96
CA ILE A 342 -12.10 17.43 -5.57
C ILE A 342 -11.31 16.94 -6.78
N ILE A 343 -10.21 17.61 -7.09
CA ILE A 343 -9.29 17.25 -8.19
C ILE A 343 -7.95 16.88 -7.55
N TYR A 344 -7.46 15.69 -7.88
CA TYR A 344 -6.24 15.10 -7.35
C TYR A 344 -5.17 15.04 -8.44
N ASP A 345 -4.05 15.72 -8.17
CA ASP A 345 -2.78 15.49 -8.88
C ASP A 345 -2.07 14.23 -8.34
N ASN A 346 -2.34 13.92 -7.07
CA ASN A 346 -1.83 12.75 -6.36
C ASN A 346 -2.84 12.41 -5.26
N ILE A 347 -3.24 11.14 -5.16
CA ILE A 347 -4.15 10.69 -4.09
C ILE A 347 -3.31 10.47 -2.84
N THR A 348 -3.55 11.30 -1.82
CA THR A 348 -2.96 11.12 -0.49
C THR A 348 -3.90 10.26 0.38
N SER A 349 -3.33 9.48 1.28
CA SER A 349 -4.00 8.44 2.09
C SER A 349 -5.11 8.90 3.05
N SER A 350 -5.47 10.18 3.07
CA SER A 350 -6.38 10.75 4.06
C SER A 350 -7.86 10.77 3.63
N VAL A 351 -8.22 10.29 2.44
CA VAL A 351 -9.58 10.39 1.91
C VAL A 351 -10.16 9.01 1.64
N TYR A 352 -11.25 8.66 2.33
CA TYR A 352 -11.90 7.36 2.22
C TYR A 352 -13.20 7.45 1.44
N TYR A 353 -13.36 6.62 0.42
CA TYR A 353 -14.60 6.51 -0.36
C TYR A 353 -15.26 5.15 -0.13
N TYR A 354 -16.54 5.15 0.25
CA TYR A 354 -17.30 3.91 0.55
C TYR A 354 -18.65 3.81 -0.18
N GLN A 355 -18.96 4.79 -1.01
CA GLN A 355 -20.24 4.88 -1.72
C GLN A 355 -20.01 5.13 -3.20
N ARG A 356 -21.07 5.03 -3.98
CA ARG A 356 -21.04 5.41 -5.39
C ARG A 356 -20.65 6.88 -5.56
N GLN A 357 -19.63 7.14 -6.37
CA GLN A 357 -19.20 8.48 -6.74
C GLN A 357 -19.18 8.65 -8.26
N ASN A 358 -19.33 9.89 -8.71
CA ASN A 358 -19.02 10.26 -10.09
C ASN A 358 -17.53 10.59 -10.18
N VAL A 359 -16.80 9.78 -10.92
CA VAL A 359 -15.36 9.85 -11.12
C VAL A 359 -15.09 10.30 -12.55
N SER A 360 -14.20 11.26 -12.74
CA SER A 360 -13.69 11.59 -14.07
C SER A 360 -12.18 11.74 -14.09
N PHE A 361 -11.56 11.38 -15.21
CA PHE A 361 -10.21 11.79 -15.53
C PHE A 361 -10.30 13.07 -16.35
N VAL A 362 -9.51 14.07 -15.97
CA VAL A 362 -9.47 15.39 -16.63
C VAL A 362 -8.09 15.69 -17.17
N ASP A 363 -8.00 16.55 -18.18
CA ASP A 363 -6.73 17.02 -18.74
C ASP A 363 -6.08 18.15 -17.91
N GLU A 364 -4.99 18.72 -18.41
CA GLU A 364 -4.31 19.85 -17.77
C GLU A 364 -5.17 21.12 -17.63
N ASN A 365 -6.25 21.25 -18.40
CA ASN A 365 -7.19 22.37 -18.37
C ASN A 365 -8.40 22.07 -17.44
N ASN A 366 -8.41 20.91 -16.78
CA ASN A 366 -9.54 20.36 -16.03
C ASN A 366 -10.78 20.09 -16.87
N GLU A 367 -10.62 19.85 -18.17
CA GLU A 367 -11.69 19.35 -19.04
C GLU A 367 -11.81 17.84 -18.89
N ASP A 368 -13.03 17.33 -18.73
CA ASP A 368 -13.26 15.89 -18.59
C ASP A 368 -12.81 15.17 -19.87
N LEU A 369 -12.05 14.08 -19.73
CA LEU A 369 -11.64 13.17 -20.80
C LEU A 369 -12.54 11.93 -20.81
N VAL A 370 -12.76 11.37 -19.62
CA VAL A 370 -13.66 10.25 -19.39
C VAL A 370 -14.32 10.39 -18.03
N ALA A 371 -15.63 10.17 -17.96
CA ALA A 371 -16.43 10.21 -16.74
C ALA A 371 -17.25 8.92 -16.57
N PHE A 372 -17.40 8.46 -15.33
CA PHE A 372 -18.13 7.24 -14.98
C PHE A 372 -18.57 7.23 -13.51
N GLU A 373 -19.58 6.41 -13.21
CA GLU A 373 -19.92 6.12 -11.82
C GLU A 373 -19.13 4.91 -11.34
N TRP A 374 -18.50 5.03 -10.17
CA TRP A 374 -17.77 3.95 -9.51
C TRP A 374 -18.31 3.69 -8.11
N ASP A 375 -18.49 2.42 -7.76
CA ASP A 375 -19.04 1.99 -6.48
C ASP A 375 -17.93 1.50 -5.54
N PHE A 376 -17.31 2.46 -4.83
CA PHE A 376 -16.22 2.19 -3.89
C PHE A 376 -16.62 1.32 -2.69
N GLY A 377 -17.93 1.07 -2.48
CA GLY A 377 -18.40 0.14 -1.46
C GLY A 377 -18.23 -1.33 -1.83
N ASN A 378 -18.10 -1.65 -3.13
CA ASN A 378 -17.93 -3.02 -3.61
C ASN A 378 -16.45 -3.35 -3.89
N ASP A 379 -15.77 -2.50 -4.67
CA ASP A 379 -14.40 -2.72 -5.12
C ASP A 379 -13.61 -1.41 -5.23
N PRO A 380 -12.30 -1.41 -4.91
CA PRO A 380 -11.45 -0.26 -5.13
C PRO A 380 -11.17 -0.03 -6.63
N LEU A 381 -10.95 1.23 -7.02
CA LEU A 381 -10.60 1.59 -8.39
C LEU A 381 -9.12 1.32 -8.65
N TYR A 382 -8.81 0.40 -9.56
CA TYR A 382 -7.44 -0.05 -9.81
C TYR A 382 -6.71 0.81 -10.85
N LEU A 383 -6.04 1.85 -10.40
CA LEU A 383 -5.42 2.89 -11.25
C LEU A 383 -4.28 2.36 -12.13
N ARG A 384 -3.49 1.39 -11.65
CA ARG A 384 -2.35 0.81 -12.41
C ARG A 384 -2.78 0.08 -13.68
N ASN A 385 -4.03 -0.35 -13.76
CA ASN A 385 -4.56 -1.04 -14.94
C ASN A 385 -5.23 -0.08 -15.93
N ILE A 386 -5.35 1.20 -15.58
CA ILE A 386 -6.00 2.19 -16.43
C ILE A 386 -5.00 2.69 -17.46
N THR A 387 -5.43 2.75 -18.71
CA THR A 387 -4.69 3.38 -19.81
C THR A 387 -5.59 4.41 -20.47
N ILE A 388 -5.10 5.63 -20.63
CA ILE A 388 -5.80 6.73 -21.31
C ILE A 388 -4.87 7.27 -22.41
N LYS A 389 -5.31 7.17 -23.66
CA LYS A 389 -4.59 7.73 -24.80
C LYS A 389 -5.47 8.76 -25.49
N LYS A 390 -4.98 9.98 -25.60
CA LYS A 390 -5.64 11.08 -26.33
C LYS A 390 -4.92 11.31 -27.67
N GLU A 391 -5.59 11.94 -28.62
CA GLU A 391 -4.93 12.41 -29.82
C GLU A 391 -3.74 13.34 -29.54
N SER A 392 -2.73 13.29 -30.40
CA SER A 392 -1.63 14.25 -30.36
C SER A 392 -2.11 15.63 -30.81
N SER A 393 -1.44 16.69 -30.39
CA SER A 393 -1.71 18.07 -30.87
C SER A 393 -1.52 18.28 -32.38
N THR A 394 -0.92 17.30 -33.08
CA THR A 394 -0.76 17.29 -34.55
C THR A 394 -1.73 16.36 -35.28
N ALA A 395 -2.68 15.75 -34.56
CA ALA A 395 -3.69 14.90 -35.18
C ALA A 395 -4.66 15.75 -36.01
N ASN A 396 -5.24 15.15 -37.05
CA ASN A 396 -6.28 15.79 -37.86
C ASN A 396 -7.69 15.43 -37.38
N GLU A 397 -7.80 14.41 -36.53
CA GLU A 397 -9.04 13.83 -36.02
C GLU A 397 -8.85 13.59 -34.52
N GLY A 398 -9.85 13.97 -33.72
CA GLY A 398 -9.86 13.69 -32.28
C GLY A 398 -10.09 12.20 -32.00
N TYR A 399 -9.43 11.67 -30.98
CA TYR A 399 -9.71 10.31 -30.53
C TYR A 399 -9.33 10.09 -29.06
N ILE A 400 -10.02 9.16 -28.42
CA ILE A 400 -9.65 8.71 -27.09
C ILE A 400 -9.73 7.19 -26.99
N ILE A 401 -8.74 6.58 -26.33
CA ILE A 401 -8.72 5.16 -25.98
C ILE A 401 -8.68 5.08 -24.46
N VAL A 402 -9.64 4.37 -23.85
CA VAL A 402 -9.66 4.15 -22.40
C VAL A 402 -9.81 2.66 -22.10
N ASN A 403 -8.82 2.10 -21.42
CA ASN A 403 -8.80 0.71 -20.95
C ASN A 403 -8.71 0.65 -19.42
N GLY A 404 -9.09 -0.49 -18.84
CA GLY A 404 -8.92 -0.76 -17.40
C GLY A 404 -10.05 -0.31 -16.48
N ILE A 405 -11.14 0.23 -17.03
CA ILE A 405 -12.31 0.69 -16.26
C ILE A 405 -13.54 -0.12 -16.69
N ASP A 406 -13.97 -1.08 -15.86
CA ASP A 406 -15.06 -2.01 -16.19
C ASP A 406 -16.44 -1.51 -15.71
N THR A 407 -16.86 -0.35 -16.23
CA THR A 407 -18.19 0.24 -16.01
C THR A 407 -18.61 1.06 -17.23
N THR A 408 -19.87 1.50 -17.28
CA THR A 408 -20.37 2.40 -18.32
C THR A 408 -19.71 3.76 -18.19
N LYS A 409 -19.12 4.24 -19.30
CA LYS A 409 -18.36 5.48 -19.38
C LYS A 409 -19.00 6.49 -20.32
N THR A 410 -18.63 7.74 -20.13
CA THR A 410 -18.82 8.86 -21.05
C THR A 410 -17.46 9.41 -21.44
N PHE A 411 -17.18 9.46 -22.74
CA PHE A 411 -15.96 10.02 -23.30
C PHE A 411 -16.20 11.42 -23.83
N TYR A 412 -15.15 12.24 -23.76
CA TYR A 412 -15.11 13.58 -24.30
C TYR A 412 -13.95 13.64 -25.30
N ILE A 413 -14.27 13.88 -26.57
CA ILE A 413 -13.33 13.83 -27.67
C ILE A 413 -13.29 15.20 -28.33
N ASP A 414 -12.09 15.75 -28.54
CA ASP A 414 -11.94 17.03 -29.21
C ASP A 414 -12.45 16.91 -30.67
N ARG A 415 -13.22 17.89 -31.14
CA ARG A 415 -13.65 17.95 -32.54
C ARG A 415 -12.65 18.77 -33.33
N LEU A 416 -11.68 18.10 -33.95
CA LEU A 416 -10.61 18.74 -34.71
C LEU A 416 -11.08 19.11 -36.13
N ASP A 417 -11.96 18.30 -36.74
CA ASP A 417 -12.66 18.66 -37.98
C ASP A 417 -14.03 19.27 -37.67
N THR A 418 -14.13 20.58 -37.88
CA THR A 418 -15.41 21.31 -37.74
C THR A 418 -16.52 20.83 -38.69
N ASN A 419 -16.21 20.05 -39.73
CA ASN A 419 -17.18 19.42 -40.62
C ASN A 419 -17.59 18.01 -40.17
N SER A 420 -16.83 17.38 -39.27
CA SER A 420 -17.18 16.09 -38.70
C SER A 420 -18.48 16.21 -37.91
N SER A 421 -19.42 15.31 -38.17
CA SER A 421 -20.73 15.29 -37.53
C SER A 421 -21.01 13.95 -36.85
N GLY A 422 -19.98 13.17 -36.56
CA GLY A 422 -20.14 11.84 -36.00
C GLY A 422 -18.85 11.29 -35.43
N VAL A 423 -18.98 10.12 -34.83
CA VAL A 423 -17.87 9.37 -34.25
C VAL A 423 -17.95 7.91 -34.70
N CYS A 424 -16.80 7.26 -34.77
CA CYS A 424 -16.70 5.82 -34.84
C CYS A 424 -16.34 5.26 -33.47
N ILE A 425 -17.22 4.42 -32.92
CA ILE A 425 -17.06 3.81 -31.60
C ILE A 425 -16.56 2.38 -31.79
N LYS A 426 -15.43 2.03 -31.17
CA LYS A 426 -14.97 0.64 -31.06
C LYS A 426 -15.25 0.13 -29.65
N ASN A 427 -16.32 -0.64 -29.45
CA ASN A 427 -16.67 -1.19 -28.14
C ASN A 427 -15.95 -2.52 -27.87
N ALA A 428 -14.61 -2.49 -27.94
CA ALA A 428 -13.72 -3.58 -27.57
C ALA A 428 -12.41 -3.03 -27.01
N HIS A 429 -11.67 -3.85 -26.26
CA HIS A 429 -10.31 -3.52 -25.84
C HIS A 429 -9.40 -3.42 -27.07
N ILE A 430 -8.71 -2.28 -27.22
CA ILE A 430 -7.73 -2.04 -28.28
C ILE A 430 -6.47 -1.38 -27.71
N ASN A 431 -5.35 -1.54 -28.39
CA ASN A 431 -4.06 -0.96 -28.02
C ASN A 431 -3.69 0.27 -28.87
N SER A 432 -4.27 0.38 -30.07
CA SER A 432 -4.00 1.46 -31.03
C SER A 432 -5.26 1.93 -31.74
N ILE A 433 -5.33 3.23 -32.04
CA ILE A 433 -6.46 3.82 -32.79
C ILE A 433 -6.57 3.27 -34.22
N SER A 434 -5.46 2.77 -34.78
CA SER A 434 -5.42 2.12 -36.10
C SER A 434 -6.20 0.80 -36.19
N GLU A 435 -6.68 0.28 -35.06
CA GLU A 435 -7.56 -0.90 -35.01
C GLU A 435 -9.03 -0.55 -35.35
N ILE A 436 -9.38 0.74 -35.36
CA ILE A 436 -10.66 1.24 -35.89
C ILE A 436 -10.55 1.31 -37.41
N SER A 437 -11.50 0.71 -38.14
CA SER A 437 -11.48 0.77 -39.60
C SER A 437 -11.81 2.16 -40.14
N ASP A 438 -11.19 2.52 -41.26
CA ASP A 438 -11.45 3.78 -41.98
C ASP A 438 -12.93 3.98 -42.36
N GLY A 439 -13.73 2.91 -42.40
CA GLY A 439 -15.16 2.95 -42.70
C GLY A 439 -16.09 2.65 -41.51
N CYS A 440 -15.55 2.52 -40.31
CA CYS A 440 -16.30 2.15 -39.11
C CYS A 440 -17.17 0.88 -39.26
N SER A 441 -16.66 -0.13 -39.97
CA SER A 441 -17.43 -1.27 -40.46
C SER A 441 -16.94 -2.64 -39.96
N ASN A 442 -15.86 -2.69 -39.20
CA ASN A 442 -15.37 -3.96 -38.63
C ASN A 442 -16.25 -4.41 -37.46
N SER A 443 -16.02 -5.64 -36.98
CA SER A 443 -16.67 -6.13 -35.78
C SER A 443 -16.43 -5.21 -34.57
N ASN A 444 -17.48 -4.99 -33.78
CA ASN A 444 -17.52 -4.11 -32.61
C ASN A 444 -17.30 -2.62 -32.93
N GLU A 445 -17.39 -2.22 -34.20
CA GLU A 445 -17.45 -0.81 -34.60
C GLU A 445 -18.89 -0.36 -34.80
N VAL A 446 -19.17 0.87 -34.40
CA VAL A 446 -20.47 1.51 -34.58
C VAL A 446 -20.24 2.96 -34.96
N TYR A 447 -20.68 3.31 -36.16
CA TYR A 447 -20.79 4.71 -36.55
C TYR A 447 -21.99 5.34 -35.83
N LEU A 448 -21.78 6.49 -35.20
CA LEU A 448 -22.82 7.25 -34.53
C LEU A 448 -22.76 8.71 -34.96
N SER A 449 -23.83 9.17 -35.62
CA SER A 449 -24.02 10.60 -35.92
C SER A 449 -24.24 11.39 -34.63
N CYS A 450 -23.67 12.60 -34.56
CA CYS A 450 -23.71 13.51 -33.43
C CYS A 450 -24.30 14.87 -33.86
N PRO A 451 -25.34 15.39 -33.18
CA PRO A 451 -26.06 14.76 -32.08
C PRO A 451 -26.88 13.54 -32.56
N GLY A 452 -26.98 12.52 -31.72
CA GLY A 452 -27.72 11.29 -32.04
C GLY A 452 -27.60 10.22 -30.96
N SER A 453 -28.37 9.14 -31.09
CA SER A 453 -28.30 8.00 -30.18
C SER A 453 -28.76 6.71 -30.89
N ASN A 454 -28.32 5.57 -30.38
CA ASN A 454 -28.88 4.26 -30.71
C ASN A 454 -29.31 3.55 -29.41
N LEU A 455 -29.49 2.22 -29.44
CA LEU A 455 -29.92 1.45 -28.26
C LEU A 455 -28.88 1.43 -27.11
N THR A 456 -27.60 1.66 -27.41
CA THR A 456 -26.48 1.49 -26.47
C THR A 456 -25.72 2.78 -26.21
N PHE A 457 -25.57 3.62 -27.22
CA PHE A 457 -24.72 4.81 -27.18
C PHE A 457 -25.53 6.08 -27.46
N SER A 458 -25.11 7.19 -26.84
CA SER A 458 -25.61 8.52 -27.15
C SER A 458 -24.46 9.48 -27.39
N CYS A 459 -24.58 10.35 -28.38
CA CYS A 459 -23.60 11.37 -28.70
C CYS A 459 -24.24 12.76 -28.76
N ILE A 460 -23.60 13.75 -28.14
CA ILE A 460 -23.93 15.16 -28.31
C ILE A 460 -22.66 15.95 -28.64
N ILE A 461 -22.82 17.13 -29.26
CA ILE A 461 -21.71 18.06 -29.51
C ILE A 461 -21.87 19.23 -28.54
N GLN A 462 -20.86 19.47 -27.70
CA GLN A 462 -20.85 20.57 -26.75
C GLN A 462 -19.44 21.17 -26.66
N ASN A 463 -19.33 22.49 -26.71
CA ASN A 463 -18.05 23.21 -26.60
C ASN A 463 -16.95 22.74 -27.58
N ASN A 464 -17.34 22.39 -28.82
CA ASN A 464 -16.43 21.80 -29.81
C ASN A 464 -15.86 20.42 -29.42
N ASN A 465 -16.51 19.69 -28.53
CA ASN A 465 -16.18 18.31 -28.20
C ASN A 465 -17.37 17.39 -28.48
N PHE A 466 -17.09 16.15 -28.88
CA PHE A 466 -18.07 15.07 -28.88
C PHE A 466 -18.14 14.48 -27.47
N GLN A 467 -19.34 14.43 -26.90
CA GLN A 467 -19.61 13.72 -25.66
C GLN A 467 -20.37 12.44 -25.99
N VAL A 468 -19.73 11.29 -25.79
CA VAL A 468 -20.25 9.97 -26.16
C VAL A 468 -20.43 9.14 -24.90
N SER A 469 -21.66 8.71 -24.60
CA SER A 469 -22.00 7.91 -23.41
C SER A 469 -22.43 6.50 -23.77
N GLY A 470 -22.31 5.57 -22.82
CA GLY A 470 -22.75 4.18 -22.97
C GLY A 470 -21.63 3.16 -23.22
N LEU A 471 -20.37 3.58 -23.09
CA LEU A 471 -19.20 2.76 -23.47
C LEU A 471 -18.76 1.83 -22.34
N SER A 472 -18.50 0.55 -22.65
CA SER A 472 -18.07 -0.47 -21.67
C SER A 472 -16.57 -0.77 -21.73
N ASN A 473 -16.00 -0.86 -22.92
CA ASN A 473 -14.56 -1.05 -23.17
C ASN A 473 -14.31 -0.43 -24.51
N SER A 474 -13.67 0.75 -24.61
CA SER A 474 -13.76 1.44 -25.89
C SER A 474 -12.67 2.44 -26.20
N ALA A 475 -12.53 2.61 -27.52
CA ALA A 475 -12.00 3.81 -28.12
C ALA A 475 -13.10 4.50 -28.94
N VAL A 476 -12.95 5.82 -29.11
CA VAL A 476 -13.80 6.64 -29.96
C VAL A 476 -12.90 7.49 -30.85
N LEU A 477 -13.21 7.50 -32.14
CA LEU A 477 -12.54 8.29 -33.17
C LEU A 477 -13.54 9.29 -33.76
N GLU A 478 -13.14 10.54 -33.91
CA GLU A 478 -13.86 11.54 -34.71
C GLU A 478 -14.02 11.03 -36.15
N PHE A 479 -15.24 11.09 -36.69
CA PHE A 479 -15.52 10.49 -37.99
C PHE A 479 -16.32 11.43 -38.90
N SER A 480 -15.70 11.83 -40.01
CA SER A 480 -16.32 12.63 -41.06
C SER A 480 -16.62 11.76 -42.29
N PRO A 481 -17.90 11.48 -42.62
CA PRO A 481 -18.27 10.64 -43.77
C PRO A 481 -17.81 11.19 -45.13
N ASN A 482 -17.38 12.46 -45.16
CA ASN A 482 -17.02 13.17 -46.38
C ASN A 482 -15.54 13.00 -46.77
N ASP A 483 -14.65 12.59 -45.86
CA ASP A 483 -13.21 12.54 -46.12
C ASP A 483 -12.72 11.21 -46.72
N GLN A 484 -13.52 10.15 -46.66
CA GLN A 484 -13.18 8.83 -47.19
C GLN A 484 -14.15 8.44 -48.31
N GLY A 485 -14.05 9.12 -49.46
CA GLY A 485 -14.55 8.56 -50.72
C GLY A 485 -16.04 8.17 -50.76
N GLY A 486 -16.93 8.96 -50.16
CA GLY A 486 -18.37 8.74 -50.20
C GLY A 486 -18.83 7.57 -49.34
N CYS A 487 -19.71 7.85 -48.38
CA CYS A 487 -20.32 6.85 -47.53
C CYS A 487 -20.84 5.65 -48.34
N ILE A 488 -20.20 4.49 -48.20
CA ILE A 488 -20.59 3.27 -48.89
C ILE A 488 -21.75 2.65 -48.10
N SER A 489 -22.95 2.77 -48.64
CA SER A 489 -24.15 2.23 -48.01
C SER A 489 -24.05 0.70 -47.85
N GLN A 490 -24.25 0.19 -46.64
CA GLN A 490 -24.33 -1.24 -46.33
C GLN A 490 -25.76 -1.59 -45.92
N TRP A 491 -26.56 -2.03 -46.88
CA TRP A 491 -27.98 -2.28 -46.66
C TRP A 491 -28.21 -3.61 -45.92
N GLN A 492 -28.85 -3.53 -44.75
CA GLN A 492 -29.52 -4.67 -44.13
C GLN A 492 -30.97 -4.73 -44.60
N GLU A 493 -31.33 -5.84 -45.21
CA GLU A 493 -32.66 -6.07 -45.76
C GLU A 493 -33.59 -6.69 -44.71
N GLY A 494 -34.71 -6.03 -44.42
CA GLY A 494 -35.78 -6.62 -43.62
C GLY A 494 -36.49 -7.77 -44.35
N PRO A 495 -37.28 -8.60 -43.62
CA PRO A 495 -38.13 -9.60 -44.26
C PRO A 495 -39.17 -8.94 -45.16
N TRP A 496 -39.51 -9.58 -46.27
CA TRP A 496 -40.65 -9.19 -47.09
C TRP A 496 -41.96 -9.33 -46.31
N SER A 497 -42.85 -8.35 -46.46
CA SER A 497 -44.22 -8.39 -45.95
C SER A 497 -45.04 -9.46 -46.65
N LEU A 498 -46.21 -9.75 -46.11
CA LEU A 498 -47.14 -10.69 -46.75
C LEU A 498 -47.51 -10.17 -48.15
N CYS A 499 -47.65 -11.10 -49.09
CA CYS A 499 -48.06 -10.77 -50.45
C CYS A 499 -49.52 -10.30 -50.45
N GLU A 500 -49.74 -8.98 -50.49
CA GLU A 500 -51.06 -8.37 -50.58
C GLU A 500 -51.27 -7.79 -51.98
N ASN A 501 -52.34 -8.20 -52.66
CA ASN A 501 -52.67 -7.76 -54.02
C ASN A 501 -51.54 -7.97 -55.06
N GLY A 502 -50.73 -9.01 -54.87
CA GLY A 502 -49.63 -9.36 -55.78
C GLY A 502 -48.38 -8.51 -55.60
N ASN A 503 -48.29 -7.73 -54.52
CA ASN A 503 -47.08 -6.96 -54.17
C ASN A 503 -46.67 -7.26 -52.72
N GLN A 504 -45.36 -7.27 -52.48
CA GLN A 504 -44.78 -7.35 -51.14
C GLN A 504 -43.73 -6.26 -50.99
N THR A 505 -43.57 -5.79 -49.76
CA THR A 505 -42.67 -4.70 -49.40
C THR A 505 -41.66 -5.14 -48.35
N ARG A 506 -40.45 -4.61 -48.37
CA ARG A 506 -39.49 -4.74 -47.25
C ARG A 506 -38.86 -3.39 -46.98
N THR A 507 -38.48 -3.15 -45.74
CA THR A 507 -37.70 -1.98 -45.37
C THR A 507 -36.23 -2.37 -45.36
N SER A 508 -35.43 -1.67 -46.16
CA SER A 508 -33.97 -1.77 -46.17
C SER A 508 -33.42 -0.64 -45.32
N ILE A 509 -32.57 -0.96 -44.36
CA ILE A 509 -31.92 0.01 -43.49
C ILE A 509 -30.45 -0.01 -43.81
N ASP A 510 -29.88 1.15 -44.12
CA ASP A 510 -28.44 1.28 -44.28
C ASP A 510 -27.78 1.21 -42.91
N LEU A 511 -27.01 0.16 -42.67
CA LEU A 511 -26.27 -0.05 -41.42
C LEU A 511 -25.27 1.06 -41.14
N ASN A 512 -24.78 1.72 -42.20
CA ASN A 512 -23.82 2.81 -42.09
C ASN A 512 -24.52 4.18 -42.06
N ALA A 513 -25.85 4.22 -42.10
CA ALA A 513 -26.67 5.43 -42.13
C ALA A 513 -26.26 6.44 -43.23
N CYS A 514 -25.68 5.97 -44.34
CA CYS A 514 -25.33 6.80 -45.48
C CYS A 514 -26.56 7.30 -46.23
N ALA A 515 -27.65 6.54 -46.16
CA ALA A 515 -28.92 6.85 -46.78
C ALA A 515 -30.10 6.57 -45.81
N PRO A 516 -31.20 7.34 -45.92
CA PRO A 516 -32.40 7.07 -45.13
C PRO A 516 -32.96 5.69 -45.46
N PRO A 517 -33.67 5.03 -44.51
CA PRO A 517 -34.36 3.78 -44.79
C PRO A 517 -35.21 3.89 -46.04
N ARG A 518 -35.16 2.85 -46.89
CA ARG A 518 -35.97 2.80 -48.10
C ARG A 518 -36.87 1.59 -48.06
N ASP A 519 -38.09 1.77 -48.56
CA ASP A 519 -39.01 0.66 -48.78
C ASP A 519 -38.85 0.16 -50.21
N GLU A 520 -38.53 -1.11 -50.35
CA GLU A 520 -38.47 -1.80 -51.63
C GLU A 520 -39.79 -2.54 -51.85
N SER A 521 -40.27 -2.57 -53.10
CA SER A 521 -41.51 -3.24 -53.49
C SER A 521 -41.19 -4.22 -54.63
N GLN A 522 -41.68 -5.46 -54.53
CA GLN A 522 -41.61 -6.41 -55.63
C GLN A 522 -42.92 -7.17 -55.82
N LEU A 523 -43.18 -7.55 -57.08
CA LEU A 523 -44.30 -8.41 -57.43
C LEU A 523 -44.11 -9.79 -56.79
N CYS A 524 -45.18 -10.31 -56.20
CA CYS A 524 -45.23 -11.64 -55.63
C CYS A 524 -46.42 -12.40 -56.20
N THR A 525 -46.27 -13.71 -56.34
CA THR A 525 -47.40 -14.60 -56.59
C THR A 525 -47.82 -15.20 -55.26
N PRO A 526 -49.13 -15.24 -54.93
CA PRO A 526 -49.59 -15.82 -53.67
C PRO A 526 -49.19 -17.29 -53.65
N TYR A 527 -48.13 -17.58 -52.91
CA TYR A 527 -47.64 -18.93 -52.68
C TYR A 527 -48.60 -19.60 -51.70
N ILE A 528 -49.39 -20.55 -52.21
CA ILE A 528 -50.18 -21.45 -51.36
C ILE A 528 -49.17 -22.36 -50.67
N ALA A 529 -48.68 -21.92 -49.51
CA ALA A 529 -47.76 -22.68 -48.69
C ALA A 529 -48.47 -23.94 -48.20
N THR A 530 -48.19 -25.07 -48.84
CA THR A 530 -48.25 -26.37 -48.15
C THR A 530 -47.38 -26.24 -46.92
N ILE A 531 -48.01 -26.19 -45.74
CA ILE A 531 -47.35 -26.14 -44.44
C ILE A 531 -46.51 -27.42 -44.32
N VAL A 532 -45.23 -27.31 -44.65
CA VAL A 532 -44.24 -28.33 -44.31
C VAL A 532 -43.86 -28.04 -42.88
N CYS A 533 -44.20 -28.95 -41.97
CA CYS A 533 -43.84 -28.83 -40.56
C CYS A 533 -42.30 -28.82 -40.46
N GLN A 534 -41.73 -27.67 -40.12
CA GLN A 534 -40.29 -27.51 -39.95
C GLN A 534 -39.92 -27.90 -38.52
N THR A 535 -39.10 -28.94 -38.39
CA THR A 535 -38.62 -29.46 -37.10
C THR A 535 -37.78 -28.41 -36.38
N ASN A 536 -38.00 -28.22 -35.09
CA ASN A 536 -37.20 -27.33 -34.25
C ASN A 536 -36.61 -28.14 -33.08
N TRP A 537 -35.36 -28.56 -33.19
CA TRP A 537 -34.74 -29.48 -32.25
C TRP A 537 -34.10 -28.74 -31.07
N THR A 538 -34.46 -29.13 -29.86
CA THR A 538 -33.84 -28.66 -28.61
C THR A 538 -33.19 -29.85 -27.92
N CYS A 539 -31.88 -29.77 -27.64
CA CYS A 539 -31.12 -30.89 -27.07
C CYS A 539 -30.62 -30.59 -25.66
N SER A 540 -30.54 -31.63 -24.81
CA SER A 540 -29.84 -31.54 -23.52
C SER A 540 -28.32 -31.41 -23.71
N GLU A 541 -27.62 -31.04 -22.64
CA GLU A 541 -26.17 -31.19 -22.55
C GLU A 541 -25.74 -32.66 -22.66
N PHE A 542 -24.49 -32.89 -23.05
CA PHE A 542 -23.88 -34.22 -23.09
C PHE A 542 -23.56 -34.73 -21.67
N SER A 543 -23.94 -35.97 -21.38
CA SER A 543 -23.69 -36.63 -20.08
C SER A 543 -22.94 -37.97 -20.28
N PRO A 544 -21.92 -38.28 -19.46
CA PRO A 544 -21.41 -37.52 -18.31
C PRO A 544 -20.47 -36.36 -18.69
N THR A 545 -20.42 -35.29 -17.90
CA THR A 545 -19.62 -34.07 -18.15
C THR A 545 -18.10 -34.31 -18.20
N LEU A 546 -17.61 -35.31 -17.45
CA LEU A 546 -16.21 -35.76 -17.46
C LEU A 546 -16.11 -37.13 -18.10
N CYS A 547 -15.23 -37.27 -19.09
CA CYS A 547 -15.18 -38.46 -19.92
C CYS A 547 -14.34 -39.58 -19.30
N PRO A 548 -14.95 -40.74 -19.02
CA PRO A 548 -14.21 -41.96 -18.72
C PRO A 548 -13.36 -42.39 -19.91
N LYS A 549 -12.24 -43.05 -19.62
CA LYS A 549 -11.10 -43.29 -20.54
C LYS A 549 -11.42 -43.97 -21.89
N ASN A 550 -12.64 -44.45 -22.13
CA ASN A 550 -13.06 -45.18 -23.35
C ASN A 550 -14.59 -45.11 -23.65
N THR A 551 -15.33 -44.06 -23.28
CA THR A 551 -16.80 -44.05 -23.45
C THR A 551 -17.35 -42.86 -24.25
N THR A 552 -18.43 -43.12 -24.98
CA THR A 552 -19.28 -42.16 -25.68
C THR A 552 -20.12 -41.34 -24.69
N GLN A 553 -20.36 -40.06 -24.96
CA GLN A 553 -21.33 -39.22 -24.23
C GLN A 553 -22.68 -39.23 -24.95
N TYR A 554 -23.77 -39.05 -24.19
CA TYR A 554 -25.14 -39.04 -24.72
C TYR A 554 -25.85 -37.72 -24.43
N ARG A 555 -26.70 -37.27 -25.34
CA ARG A 555 -27.68 -36.19 -25.12
C ARG A 555 -29.04 -36.58 -25.71
N THR A 556 -30.12 -35.93 -25.26
CA THR A 556 -31.48 -36.16 -25.76
C THR A 556 -31.97 -34.94 -26.53
N CYS A 557 -32.47 -35.12 -27.75
CA CYS A 557 -33.02 -34.05 -28.59
C CYS A 557 -34.53 -34.23 -28.79
N ILE A 558 -35.30 -33.18 -28.52
CA ILE A 558 -36.77 -33.14 -28.65
C ILE A 558 -37.14 -32.09 -29.71
N ASP A 559 -38.01 -32.47 -30.65
CA ASP A 559 -38.60 -31.54 -31.62
C ASP A 559 -39.76 -30.79 -30.94
N THR A 560 -39.56 -29.50 -30.67
CA THR A 560 -40.59 -28.67 -30.01
C THR A 560 -41.85 -28.49 -30.86
N ASN A 561 -41.76 -28.70 -32.17
CA ASN A 561 -42.90 -28.57 -33.08
C ASN A 561 -43.64 -29.88 -33.34
N SER A 562 -43.19 -31.00 -32.76
CA SER A 562 -43.81 -32.33 -32.89
C SER A 562 -44.09 -32.74 -34.35
N CYS A 563 -43.20 -32.38 -35.27
CA CYS A 563 -43.38 -32.59 -36.70
C CYS A 563 -43.22 -34.07 -37.13
N GLY A 564 -42.67 -34.93 -36.27
CA GLY A 564 -42.50 -36.36 -36.52
C GLY A 564 -41.46 -36.72 -37.59
N ASN A 565 -40.80 -35.73 -38.18
CA ASN A 565 -39.75 -35.91 -39.17
C ASN A 565 -38.37 -35.91 -38.47
N LEU A 566 -37.49 -36.86 -38.78
CA LEU A 566 -36.12 -36.95 -38.23
C LEU A 566 -35.09 -36.15 -39.05
N THR A 567 -35.52 -35.49 -40.12
CA THR A 567 -34.63 -34.64 -40.93
C THR A 567 -34.04 -33.54 -40.06
N ASN A 568 -32.71 -33.37 -40.09
CA ASN A 568 -31.94 -32.42 -39.27
C ASN A 568 -31.97 -32.66 -37.75
N LYS A 569 -32.35 -33.85 -37.26
CA LYS A 569 -32.17 -34.19 -35.84
C LYS A 569 -30.67 -34.19 -35.50
N PRO A 570 -30.21 -33.39 -34.52
CA PRO A 570 -28.81 -33.39 -34.11
C PRO A 570 -28.39 -34.74 -33.55
N GLU A 571 -27.11 -35.11 -33.73
CA GLU A 571 -26.58 -36.38 -33.21
C GLU A 571 -26.67 -36.43 -31.69
N GLU A 572 -27.17 -37.55 -31.16
CA GLU A 572 -27.37 -37.80 -29.73
C GLU A 572 -26.16 -38.50 -29.07
N THR A 573 -25.14 -38.86 -29.86
CA THR A 573 -23.92 -39.54 -29.40
C THR A 573 -22.69 -38.76 -29.81
N GLY A 574 -21.83 -38.42 -28.85
CA GLY A 574 -20.55 -37.73 -29.08
C GLY A 574 -19.35 -38.59 -28.67
N ILE A 575 -18.30 -38.62 -29.49
CA ILE A 575 -17.00 -39.22 -29.11
C ILE A 575 -16.27 -38.19 -28.26
N CYS A 576 -15.89 -38.58 -27.04
CA CYS A 576 -15.16 -37.69 -26.15
C CYS A 576 -13.65 -37.91 -26.21
N GLU A 577 -12.89 -36.81 -26.15
CA GLU A 577 -11.43 -36.83 -26.09
C GLU A 577 -10.97 -36.90 -24.61
N TYR A 578 -10.34 -38.01 -24.22
CA TYR A 578 -9.75 -38.14 -22.88
C TYR A 578 -8.51 -37.25 -22.77
N LYS A 579 -8.63 -36.13 -22.04
CA LYS A 579 -7.49 -35.29 -21.68
C LYS A 579 -6.68 -36.02 -20.60
N SER A 580 -5.63 -36.72 -21.03
CA SER A 580 -4.65 -37.33 -20.14
C SER A 580 -3.96 -36.24 -19.33
N ASP A 581 -4.20 -36.21 -18.03
CA ASP A 581 -3.54 -35.29 -17.12
C ASP A 581 -2.03 -35.56 -17.09
N LYS A 582 -1.24 -34.62 -17.63
CA LYS A 582 0.24 -34.71 -17.75
C LYS A 582 0.95 -34.25 -16.47
N SER A 583 0.24 -34.10 -15.36
CA SER A 583 0.79 -33.64 -14.08
C SER A 583 2.00 -34.45 -13.58
N TRP A 584 2.14 -35.73 -13.95
CA TRP A 584 3.30 -36.56 -13.56
C TRP A 584 4.62 -36.17 -14.26
N ILE A 585 4.57 -35.51 -15.43
CA ILE A 585 5.76 -35.01 -16.14
C ILE A 585 6.37 -33.82 -15.39
N TYR A 586 5.54 -32.97 -14.78
CA TYR A 586 6.01 -31.84 -13.99
C TYR A 586 6.68 -32.28 -12.68
N ILE A 587 6.13 -33.31 -12.02
CA ILE A 587 6.74 -33.88 -10.80
C ILE A 587 8.12 -34.49 -11.09
N THR A 588 8.29 -35.15 -12.23
CA THR A 588 9.60 -35.73 -12.61
C THR A 588 10.65 -34.67 -12.96
N ILE A 589 10.25 -33.54 -13.55
CA ILE A 589 11.16 -32.41 -13.81
C ILE A 589 11.60 -31.74 -12.49
N ILE A 590 10.70 -31.58 -11.53
CA ILE A 590 11.02 -30.96 -10.21
C ILE A 590 12.00 -31.83 -9.42
N ILE A 591 11.84 -33.16 -9.42
CA ILE A 591 12.77 -34.09 -8.75
C ILE A 591 14.16 -34.06 -9.40
N ALA A 592 14.23 -33.97 -10.73
CA ALA A 592 15.52 -33.87 -11.42
C ALA A 592 16.24 -32.55 -11.11
N PHE A 593 15.50 -31.44 -11.02
CA PHE A 593 16.07 -30.11 -10.74
C PHE A 593 16.57 -29.99 -9.30
N THR A 594 15.84 -30.53 -8.33
CA THR A 594 16.25 -30.55 -6.92
C THR A 594 17.51 -31.40 -6.69
N ALA A 595 17.62 -32.55 -7.36
CA ALA A 595 18.84 -33.37 -7.31
C ALA A 595 20.07 -32.64 -7.88
N LEU A 596 19.91 -31.86 -8.96
CA LEU A 596 20.99 -31.06 -9.55
C LEU A 596 21.50 -29.98 -8.59
N ILE A 597 20.60 -29.28 -7.90
CA ILE A 597 20.94 -28.23 -6.93
C ILE A 597 21.75 -28.82 -5.77
N LEU A 598 21.35 -29.97 -5.23
CA LEU A 598 22.08 -30.64 -4.15
C LEU A 598 23.51 -31.01 -4.56
N ILE A 599 23.72 -31.48 -5.79
CA ILE A 599 25.06 -31.78 -6.32
C ILE A 599 25.93 -30.51 -6.38
N ILE A 600 25.35 -29.38 -6.81
CA ILE A 600 26.07 -28.09 -6.87
C ILE A 600 26.47 -27.62 -5.47
N ILE A 601 25.57 -27.72 -4.48
CA ILE A 601 25.85 -27.35 -3.09
C ILE A 601 27.00 -28.20 -2.52
N ILE A 602 26.98 -29.53 -2.75
CA ILE A 602 28.06 -30.42 -2.31
C ILE A 602 29.40 -30.01 -2.94
N ILE A 603 29.43 -29.69 -4.23
CA ILE A 603 30.64 -29.21 -4.91
C ILE A 603 31.14 -27.91 -4.27
N ILE A 604 30.26 -26.96 -3.97
CA ILE A 604 30.62 -25.70 -3.32
C ILE A 604 31.23 -25.96 -1.94
N ILE A 605 30.61 -26.82 -1.12
CA ILE A 605 31.13 -27.18 0.21
C ILE A 605 32.53 -27.80 0.11
N VAL A 606 32.74 -28.71 -0.84
CA VAL A 606 34.06 -29.33 -1.08
C VAL A 606 35.09 -28.28 -1.49
N LEU A 607 34.74 -27.34 -2.38
CA LEU A 607 35.63 -26.25 -2.80
C LEU A 607 35.97 -25.31 -1.65
N LEU A 608 34.99 -24.95 -0.81
CA LEU A 608 35.19 -24.10 0.36
C LEU A 608 36.08 -24.76 1.41
N ASN A 609 35.90 -26.05 1.69
CA ASN A 609 36.77 -26.79 2.59
C ASN A 609 38.21 -26.87 2.06
N LYS A 610 38.38 -27.04 0.74
CA LYS A 610 39.71 -27.04 0.12
C LYS A 610 40.43 -25.68 0.22
N THR A 611 39.68 -24.57 0.29
CA THR A 611 40.29 -23.24 0.50
C THR A 611 40.68 -22.95 1.95
N LYS A 612 40.13 -23.66 2.94
CA LYS A 612 40.54 -23.52 4.35
C LYS A 612 41.95 -24.08 4.58
N GLU A 613 42.30 -25.21 3.97
CA GLU A 613 43.63 -25.82 4.11
C GLU A 613 44.77 -24.93 3.56
N VAL A 614 44.49 -24.09 2.56
CA VAL A 614 45.50 -23.18 1.96
C VAL A 614 45.78 -21.94 2.83
N LYS A 615 44.89 -21.59 3.77
CA LYS A 615 45.09 -20.42 4.65
C LYS A 615 45.94 -20.73 5.88
N GLU A 616 46.03 -21.99 6.30
CA GLU A 616 46.84 -22.36 7.48
C GLU A 616 48.34 -22.49 7.17
N GLU A 617 48.73 -22.73 5.91
CA GLU A 617 50.14 -22.76 5.51
C GLU A 617 50.80 -21.37 5.38
N LYS A 618 50.03 -20.27 5.41
CA LYS A 618 50.56 -18.91 5.31
C LYS A 618 50.75 -18.19 6.64
N PHE A 619 50.46 -18.84 7.77
CA PHE A 619 50.68 -18.26 9.11
C PHE A 619 52.00 -18.69 9.78
N TYR A 620 52.82 -19.48 9.09
CA TYR A 620 54.18 -19.84 9.51
C TYR A 620 55.22 -19.38 8.48
N TYR A 621 55.33 -18.07 8.24
CA TYR A 621 56.55 -17.44 7.70
C TYR A 621 56.64 -15.97 8.09
#